data_AF-T1DD49-F1
#
_entry.id   AF-T1DD49-F1
#
_cell.length_a   1.000
_cell.length_b   1.000
_cell.length_c   1.000
_cell.angle_alpha   90.00
_cell.angle_beta   90.00
_cell.angle_gamma   90.00
#
_symmetry.space_group_name_H-M   'P 1'
#
loop_
_entity.id
_entity.type
_entity.pdbx_description
1 polymer ?
#
loop_
_entity_poly.entity_id
_entity_poly.type
_entity_poly.pdbx_seq_one_letter_code
_entity_poly.pdbx_strand_id
1 'polypeptide(L)'
;MRRIRLKAFDIFESKPVPTWGPDLSGIDWENISYYNRPGDNNTNSWDDVPEMIKDTFQKLGIPEMEQKYLAGSVAQYESEGVYHSLKKVWEDKGVVFMDLDSAIREHPDLVKQYFCRAVPLTDNKFAALNGAVWSGGSFLYV
;
A
#
# COMPACT_ATOMS: atom_id res chain seq x y z
N MET A 1 2.46 1.15 -14.83
CA MET A 1 1.25 0.51 -14.25
C MET A 1 -0.08 0.90 -14.92
N ARG A 2 -0.29 2.11 -15.44
CA ARG A 2 -1.58 2.59 -16.03
C ARG A 2 -2.48 1.56 -16.75
N ARG A 3 -1.95 0.79 -17.71
CA ARG A 3 -2.75 -0.18 -18.49
C ARG A 3 -3.44 -1.25 -17.61
N ILE A 4 -2.76 -1.72 -16.56
CA ILE A 4 -3.35 -2.73 -15.66
C ILE A 4 -4.50 -2.13 -14.85
N ARG A 5 -4.38 -0.86 -14.46
CA ARG A 5 -5.39 -0.13 -13.68
C ARG A 5 -6.66 0.11 -14.50
N LEU A 6 -6.51 0.53 -15.77
CA LEU A 6 -7.65 0.68 -16.68
C LEU A 6 -8.38 -0.65 -16.89
N LYS A 7 -7.62 -1.73 -17.13
CA LYS A 7 -8.21 -3.07 -17.24
C LYS A 7 -8.94 -3.49 -15.96
N ALA A 8 -8.38 -3.18 -14.80
CA ALA A 8 -8.99 -3.48 -13.51
C ALA A 8 -10.31 -2.70 -13.33
N PHE A 9 -10.34 -1.42 -13.75
CA PHE A 9 -11.55 -0.60 -13.72
C PHE A 9 -12.64 -1.16 -14.64
N ASP A 10 -12.29 -1.56 -15.87
CA ASP A 10 -13.25 -2.20 -16.79
C ASP A 10 -13.86 -3.47 -16.18
N ILE A 11 -13.04 -4.27 -15.48
CA ILE A 11 -13.51 -5.48 -14.79
C ILE A 11 -14.43 -5.10 -13.62
N PHE A 12 -14.08 -4.08 -12.84
CA PHE A 12 -14.90 -3.59 -11.74
C PHE A 12 -16.30 -3.19 -12.23
N GLU A 13 -16.40 -2.40 -13.30
CA GLU A 13 -17.66 -1.96 -13.91
C GLU A 13 -18.47 -3.16 -14.43
N SER A 14 -17.81 -4.15 -15.04
CA SER A 14 -18.50 -5.32 -15.61
C SER A 14 -19.09 -6.28 -14.57
N LYS A 15 -18.60 -6.25 -13.32
CA LYS A 15 -19.03 -7.20 -12.27
C LYS A 15 -20.17 -6.61 -11.43
N PRO A 16 -21.22 -7.41 -11.15
CA PRO A 16 -22.28 -6.97 -10.25
C PRO A 16 -21.76 -6.84 -8.81
N VAL A 17 -22.43 -6.00 -8.02
CA VAL A 17 -22.22 -5.95 -6.57
C VAL A 17 -22.60 -7.32 -5.98
N PRO A 18 -21.76 -7.92 -5.13
CA PRO A 18 -22.10 -9.20 -4.51
C PRO A 18 -23.35 -9.07 -3.64
N THR A 19 -24.20 -10.09 -3.68
CA THR A 19 -25.46 -10.15 -2.90
C THR A 19 -25.29 -10.81 -1.52
N TRP A 20 -24.09 -11.24 -1.21
CA TRP A 20 -23.74 -11.84 0.08
C TRP A 20 -23.02 -10.80 0.95
N GLY A 21 -23.22 -10.86 2.26
CA GLY A 21 -22.62 -9.91 3.20
C GLY A 21 -23.51 -8.69 3.47
N PRO A 22 -22.91 -7.56 3.89
CA PRO A 22 -23.66 -6.33 4.17
C PRO A 22 -24.28 -5.75 2.90
N ASP A 23 -25.34 -4.95 3.08
CA ASP A 23 -25.94 -4.21 1.99
C ASP A 23 -24.99 -3.08 1.54
N LEU A 24 -24.67 -3.07 0.25
CA LEU A 24 -23.76 -2.11 -0.38
C LEU A 24 -24.49 -1.20 -1.37
N SER A 25 -25.83 -1.27 -1.48
CA SER A 25 -26.58 -0.46 -2.45
C SER A 25 -26.51 1.04 -2.17
N GLY A 26 -26.18 1.44 -0.95
CA GLY A 26 -26.02 2.84 -0.55
C GLY A 26 -24.67 3.47 -0.90
N ILE A 27 -23.72 2.70 -1.45
CA ILE A 27 -22.40 3.21 -1.77
C ILE A 27 -22.43 3.91 -3.13
N ASP A 28 -22.11 5.20 -3.14
CA ASP A 28 -21.84 5.97 -4.35
C ASP A 28 -20.34 5.85 -4.70
N TRP A 29 -20.03 4.95 -5.64
CA TRP A 29 -18.65 4.68 -6.04
C TRP A 29 -17.98 5.85 -6.78
N GLU A 30 -18.75 6.78 -7.35
CA GLU A 30 -18.21 7.96 -8.03
C GLU A 30 -17.84 9.06 -7.02
N ASN A 31 -18.49 9.07 -5.86
CA ASN A 31 -18.31 10.07 -4.81
C ASN A 31 -17.52 9.55 -3.60
N ILE A 32 -16.47 8.76 -3.85
CA ILE A 32 -15.51 8.29 -2.85
C ILE A 32 -14.14 8.87 -3.11
N SER A 33 -13.48 9.33 -2.06
CA SER A 33 -12.06 9.69 -2.09
C SER A 33 -11.18 8.44 -2.06
N TYR A 34 -10.75 7.98 -3.23
CA TYR A 34 -9.89 6.80 -3.37
C TYR A 34 -8.40 7.04 -3.10
N TYR A 35 -8.00 8.31 -3.02
CA TYR A 35 -6.62 8.69 -2.72
C TYR A 35 -6.65 9.94 -1.84
N ASN A 36 -5.90 9.88 -0.75
CA ASN A 36 -5.74 10.96 0.20
C ASN A 36 -4.28 11.06 0.61
N ARG A 37 -3.73 12.27 0.54
CA ARG A 37 -2.32 12.54 0.80
C ARG A 37 -2.19 13.33 2.10
N PRO A 38 -1.49 12.81 3.13
CA PRO A 38 -1.41 13.46 4.43
C PRO A 38 -0.42 14.65 4.47
N GLY A 39 0.18 15.02 3.33
CA GLY A 39 1.15 16.12 3.18
C GLY A 39 2.29 15.74 2.23
N ASP A 40 3.19 16.67 1.92
CA ASP A 40 4.28 16.45 0.93
C ASP A 40 5.51 15.68 1.46
N ASN A 41 5.51 15.26 2.73
CA ASN A 41 6.74 14.85 3.44
C ASN A 41 6.83 13.33 3.64
N ASN A 42 7.20 12.57 2.60
CA ASN A 42 7.72 11.21 2.79
C ASN A 42 9.15 11.32 3.34
N THR A 43 9.41 10.73 4.50
CA THR A 43 10.72 10.81 5.15
C THR A 43 11.24 9.45 5.58
N ASN A 44 12.55 9.29 5.52
CA ASN A 44 13.27 8.12 6.01
C ASN A 44 13.75 8.32 7.46
N SER A 45 13.44 9.47 8.07
CA SER A 45 13.83 9.82 9.44
C SER A 45 12.60 9.92 10.32
N TRP A 46 12.62 9.23 11.46
CA TRP A 46 11.56 9.32 12.47
C TRP A 46 11.32 10.78 12.91
N ASP A 47 12.38 11.58 13.00
CA ASP A 47 12.31 12.95 13.51
C ASP A 47 11.54 13.90 12.58
N ASP A 48 11.43 13.58 11.29
CA ASP A 48 10.75 14.41 10.31
C ASP A 48 9.26 14.04 10.14
N VAL A 49 8.81 12.95 10.78
CA VAL A 49 7.41 12.52 10.72
C VAL A 49 6.51 13.55 11.45
N PRO A 50 5.38 13.99 10.87
CA PRO A 50 4.44 14.89 11.51
C PRO A 50 4.00 14.41 12.91
N GLU A 51 3.86 15.35 13.84
CA GLU A 51 3.60 15.05 15.25
C GLU A 51 2.31 14.26 15.50
N MET A 52 1.27 14.52 14.71
CA MET A 52 0.01 13.75 14.73
C MET A 52 0.21 12.26 14.40
N ILE A 53 1.10 11.95 13.46
CA ILE A 53 1.41 10.58 13.05
C ILE A 53 2.28 9.92 14.12
N LYS A 54 3.27 10.64 14.67
CA LYS A 54 4.09 10.17 15.80
C LYS A 54 3.25 9.78 17.01
N ASP A 55 2.30 10.63 17.41
CA ASP A 55 1.39 10.36 18.54
C ASP A 55 0.53 9.12 18.27
N THR A 56 0.02 8.97 17.04
CA THR A 56 -0.73 7.77 16.63
C THR A 56 0.13 6.51 16.74
N PHE A 57 1.38 6.56 16.30
CA PHE A 57 2.28 5.40 16.31
C PHE A 57 2.82 5.07 17.70
N GLN A 58 3.02 6.06 18.57
CA GLN A 58 3.33 5.85 19.98
C GLN A 58 2.18 5.13 20.68
N LYS A 59 0.93 5.56 20.43
CA LYS A 59 -0.27 4.88 20.95
C LYS A 59 -0.39 3.43 20.46
N LEU A 60 0.08 3.16 19.24
CA LEU A 60 0.15 1.81 18.66
C LEU A 60 1.38 1.01 19.12
N GLY A 61 2.32 1.60 19.86
CA GLY A 61 3.53 0.93 20.36
C GLY A 61 4.57 0.60 19.28
N ILE A 62 4.54 1.27 18.12
CA ILE A 62 5.41 0.96 16.97
C ILE A 62 6.92 1.12 17.30
N PRO A 63 7.40 2.19 17.97
CA PRO A 63 8.84 2.38 18.22
C PRO A 63 9.45 1.30 19.10
N GLU A 64 8.73 0.85 20.13
CA GLU A 64 9.18 -0.21 21.04
C GLU A 64 9.25 -1.57 20.31
N MET A 65 8.26 -1.84 19.47
CA MET A 65 8.22 -3.05 18.63
C MET A 65 9.36 -3.06 17.60
N GLU A 66 9.68 -1.91 17.01
CA GLU A 66 10.79 -1.79 16.05
C GLU A 66 12.14 -2.10 16.70
N GLN A 67 12.41 -1.53 17.87
CA GLN A 67 13.65 -1.79 18.60
C GLN A 67 13.77 -3.25 19.06
N LYS A 68 12.66 -3.83 19.52
CA LYS A 68 12.68 -5.13 20.21
C LYS A 68 12.55 -6.32 19.26
N TYR A 69 11.83 -6.18 18.15
CA TYR A 69 11.42 -7.33 17.33
C TYR A 69 11.55 -7.14 15.81
N LEU A 70 11.53 -5.92 15.28
CA LEU A 70 11.46 -5.73 13.82
C LEU A 70 12.86 -5.58 13.18
N ALA A 71 13.00 -6.19 12.01
CA ALA A 71 14.18 -6.08 11.14
C ALA A 71 14.12 -4.83 10.22
N GLY A 72 12.94 -4.22 10.14
CA GLY A 72 12.59 -3.01 9.42
C GLY A 72 11.09 -2.74 9.58
N SER A 73 10.66 -1.52 9.33
CA SER A 73 9.25 -1.10 9.37
C SER A 73 8.91 -0.23 8.15
N VAL A 74 7.73 -0.43 7.60
CA VAL A 74 7.08 0.52 6.68
C VAL A 74 5.78 0.89 7.34
N ALA A 75 5.59 2.18 7.56
CA ALA A 75 4.34 2.67 8.11
C ALA A 75 3.61 3.49 7.04
N GLN A 76 2.40 3.05 6.74
CA GLN A 76 1.51 3.72 5.81
C GLN A 76 0.48 4.53 6.61
N TYR A 77 0.32 5.79 6.24
CA TYR A 77 -0.73 6.65 6.75
C TYR A 77 -1.50 7.19 5.55
N GLU A 78 -2.82 7.01 5.57
CA GLU A 78 -3.67 7.25 4.39
C GLU A 78 -3.18 6.45 3.16
N SER A 79 -2.96 7.13 2.03
CA SER A 79 -2.60 6.50 0.76
C SER A 79 -1.09 6.41 0.51
N GLU A 80 -0.23 6.88 1.42
CA GLU A 80 1.22 6.96 1.23
C GLU A 80 2.03 6.34 2.37
N GLY A 81 3.21 5.81 2.04
CA GLY A 81 4.21 5.38 3.02
C GLY A 81 4.90 6.60 3.63
N VAL A 82 4.75 6.80 4.94
CA VAL A 82 5.26 8.01 5.64
C VAL A 82 6.61 7.75 6.31
N TYR A 83 6.93 6.47 6.57
CA TYR A 83 8.19 6.06 7.18
C TYR A 83 8.64 4.71 6.66
N HIS A 84 9.94 4.61 6.36
CA HIS A 84 10.60 3.36 5.99
C HIS A 84 11.95 3.25 6.70
N SER A 85 12.21 2.08 7.30
CA SER A 85 13.47 1.72 7.96
C SER A 85 13.78 0.26 7.66
N LEU A 86 14.98 -0.03 7.17
CA LEU A 86 15.51 -1.38 7.01
C LEU A 86 16.92 -1.45 7.60
N LYS A 87 17.21 -2.49 8.39
CA LYS A 87 18.57 -2.65 8.91
C LYS A 87 19.52 -2.98 7.76
N LYS A 88 20.61 -2.22 7.64
CA LYS A 88 21.66 -2.37 6.62
C LYS A 88 22.14 -3.81 6.39
N VAL A 89 22.18 -4.63 7.44
CA VAL A 89 22.56 -6.06 7.36
C VAL A 89 21.66 -6.88 6.40
N TRP A 90 20.41 -6.48 6.20
CA TRP A 90 19.48 -7.14 5.27
C TRP A 90 19.63 -6.62 3.85
N GLU A 91 19.85 -5.31 3.69
CA GLU A 91 20.21 -4.70 2.40
C GLU A 91 21.48 -5.34 1.84
N ASP A 92 22.52 -5.52 2.67
CA ASP A 92 23.79 -6.16 2.30
C ASP A 92 23.60 -7.63 1.86
N LYS A 93 22.48 -8.26 2.23
CA LYS A 93 22.11 -9.63 1.82
C LYS A 93 21.18 -9.66 0.60
N GLY A 94 20.85 -8.51 0.02
CA GLY A 94 19.99 -8.38 -1.15
C GLY A 94 18.49 -8.31 -0.86
N VAL A 95 18.08 -8.17 0.41
CA VAL A 95 16.67 -7.98 0.76
C VAL A 95 16.23 -6.59 0.31
N VAL A 96 15.15 -6.53 -0.47
CA VAL A 96 14.50 -5.28 -0.84
C VAL A 96 13.24 -5.14 0.01
N PHE A 97 13.25 -4.19 0.94
CA PHE A 97 12.05 -3.78 1.67
C PHE A 97 11.89 -2.29 1.48
N MET A 98 10.73 -1.82 1.03
CA MET A 98 10.42 -0.39 0.81
C MET A 98 8.91 -0.19 0.59
N ASP A 99 8.46 1.04 0.41
CA ASP A 99 7.10 1.30 -0.06
C ASP A 99 6.93 0.87 -1.52
N LEU A 100 5.71 0.50 -1.89
CA LEU A 100 5.40 -0.04 -3.21
C LEU A 100 5.52 1.02 -4.32
N ASP A 101 5.34 2.30 -4.02
CA ASP A 101 5.49 3.38 -5.02
C ASP A 101 6.96 3.57 -5.41
N SER A 102 7.88 3.45 -4.45
CA SER A 102 9.32 3.37 -4.68
C SER A 102 9.70 2.09 -5.41
N ALA A 103 9.18 0.94 -4.99
CA ALA A 103 9.45 -0.34 -5.66
C ALA A 103 9.02 -0.36 -7.14
N ILE A 104 7.92 0.32 -7.50
CA ILE A 104 7.47 0.43 -8.89
C ILE A 104 8.40 1.30 -9.72
N ARG A 105 9.04 2.31 -9.12
CA ARG A 105 10.00 3.19 -9.79
C ARG A 105 11.38 2.53 -9.93
N GLU A 106 11.86 1.89 -8.86
CA GLU A 106 13.22 1.37 -8.75
C GLU A 106 13.34 -0.10 -9.21
N HIS A 107 12.30 -0.91 -8.98
CA HIS A 107 12.25 -2.34 -9.33
C HIS A 107 11.02 -2.70 -10.20
N PRO A 108 10.75 -1.97 -11.30
CA PRO A 108 9.50 -2.11 -12.05
C PRO A 108 9.26 -3.51 -12.60
N ASP A 109 10.31 -4.22 -13.02
CA ASP A 109 10.16 -5.53 -13.65
C ASP A 109 9.87 -6.62 -12.62
N LEU A 110 10.48 -6.49 -11.43
CA LEU A 110 10.20 -7.36 -10.31
C LEU A 110 8.76 -7.18 -9.82
N VAL A 111 8.30 -5.94 -9.66
CA VAL A 111 6.91 -5.68 -9.28
C VAL A 111 5.95 -6.23 -10.33
N LYS A 112 6.16 -5.95 -11.62
CA LYS A 112 5.28 -6.44 -12.71
C LYS A 112 5.17 -7.96 -12.75
N GLN A 113 6.22 -8.70 -12.38
CA GLN A 113 6.22 -10.17 -12.39
C GLN A 113 5.22 -10.77 -11.37
N TYR A 114 4.97 -10.07 -10.27
CA TYR A 114 4.17 -10.58 -9.15
C TYR A 114 2.88 -9.80 -8.89
N PHE A 115 2.76 -8.56 -9.39
CA PHE A 115 1.62 -7.71 -9.15
C PHE A 115 0.30 -8.35 -9.63
N CYS A 116 -0.70 -8.40 -8.74
CA CYS A 116 -2.01 -9.04 -8.97
C CYS A 116 -1.94 -10.51 -9.44
N ARG A 117 -0.91 -11.28 -9.05
CA ARG A 117 -0.81 -12.71 -9.38
C ARG A 117 -1.50 -13.61 -8.37
N ALA A 118 -1.30 -13.38 -7.08
CA ALA A 118 -1.93 -14.15 -6.00
C ALA A 118 -3.43 -13.83 -5.87
N VAL A 119 -3.77 -12.54 -6.04
CA VAL A 119 -5.16 -12.06 -6.14
C VAL A 119 -5.33 -11.46 -7.53
N PRO A 120 -5.86 -12.22 -8.50
CA PRO A 120 -6.12 -11.72 -9.85
C PRO A 120 -7.17 -10.62 -9.85
N LEU A 121 -7.06 -9.68 -10.80
CA LEU A 121 -8.08 -8.63 -11.01
C LEU A 121 -9.49 -9.20 -11.20
N THR A 122 -9.60 -10.41 -11.75
CA THR A 122 -10.87 -11.07 -12.06
C THR A 122 -11.48 -11.82 -10.89
N ASP A 123 -10.79 -11.93 -9.76
CA ASP A 123 -11.23 -12.70 -8.59
C ASP A 123 -12.62 -12.25 -8.12
N ASN A 124 -12.77 -10.97 -7.80
CA ASN A 124 -14.06 -10.38 -7.43
C ASN A 124 -14.11 -8.89 -7.78
N LYS A 125 -15.29 -8.24 -7.61
CA LYS A 125 -15.49 -6.81 -7.92
C LYS A 125 -14.49 -5.93 -7.16
N PHE A 126 -14.23 -6.20 -5.88
CA PHE A 126 -13.36 -5.38 -5.06
C PHE A 126 -11.86 -5.66 -5.27
N ALA A 127 -11.48 -6.87 -5.69
CA ALA A 127 -10.13 -7.12 -6.20
C ALA A 127 -9.85 -6.27 -7.45
N ALA A 128 -10.84 -6.15 -8.34
CA ALA A 128 -10.76 -5.28 -9.51
C ALA A 128 -10.68 -3.79 -9.10
N LEU A 129 -11.49 -3.36 -8.14
CA LEU A 129 -11.43 -2.00 -7.59
C LEU A 129 -10.05 -1.70 -7.00
N ASN A 130 -9.53 -2.58 -6.13
CA ASN A 130 -8.20 -2.44 -5.56
C ASN A 130 -7.13 -2.33 -6.67
N GLY A 131 -7.18 -3.16 -7.71
CA GLY A 131 -6.25 -3.04 -8.84
C GLY A 131 -6.37 -1.74 -9.64
N ALA A 132 -7.57 -1.13 -9.68
CA ALA A 132 -7.82 0.13 -10.39
C ALA A 132 -7.33 1.36 -9.61
N VAL A 133 -7.60 1.38 -8.31
CA VAL A 133 -7.37 2.55 -7.45
C VAL A 133 -6.25 2.39 -6.42
N TRP A 134 -5.54 1.26 -6.40
CA TRP A 134 -4.43 0.98 -5.47
C TRP A 134 -3.50 2.19 -5.28
N SER A 135 -3.10 2.43 -4.03
CA SER A 135 -2.17 3.48 -3.63
C SER A 135 -1.34 3.00 -2.43
N GLY A 136 -0.04 3.23 -2.47
CA GLY A 136 0.87 2.86 -1.40
C GLY A 136 1.04 1.35 -1.22
N GLY A 137 1.30 0.91 0.01
CA GLY A 137 1.60 -0.47 0.38
C GLY A 137 3.10 -0.71 0.59
N SER A 138 3.41 -1.90 1.11
CA SER A 138 4.79 -2.33 1.36
C SER A 138 5.23 -3.35 0.31
N PHE A 139 6.46 -3.25 -0.14
CA PHE A 139 7.11 -4.21 -1.03
C PHE A 139 8.24 -4.90 -0.29
N LEU A 140 8.20 -6.23 -0.25
CA LEU A 140 9.26 -7.08 0.31
C LEU A 140 9.66 -8.12 -0.74
N TYR A 141 10.95 -8.22 -0.99
CA TYR A 141 11.57 -9.25 -1.81
C TYR A 141 12.84 -9.77 -1.15
N VAL A 142 13.02 -11.09 -1.16
CA VAL A 142 14.12 -11.83 -0.53
C VAL A 142 14.75 -12.74 -1.57
#